data_AF-A0A536C7C0-F1
#
_entry.id   AF-A0A536C7C0-F1
#
_cell.length_a   1.000
_cell.length_b   1.000
_cell.length_c   1.000
_cell.angle_alpha   90.00
_cell.angle_beta   90.00
_cell.angle_gamma   90.00
#
_symmetry.space_group_name_H-M   'P 1'
#
loop_
_entity.id
_entity.type
_entity.pdbx_description
1 polymer ?
#
loop_
_entity_poly.entity_id
_entity_poly.type
_entity_poly.pdbx_seq_one_letter_code
_entity_poly.pdbx_strand_id
1 'polypeptide(L)'
;MFEAPDLPDRSLHPELAELYDGGLAIPEGHVYANFVSSIDGIVALEAGTAPSGGIISGRNEADRFVMGLLRAFADAVLVGAGTVRAEGG
;
A
#
# COMPACT_ATOMS: atom_id res chain seq x y z
N MET A 1 -8.45 -16.62 6.02
CA MET A 1 -8.35 -15.60 4.96
C MET A 1 -9.78 -15.30 4.59
N PHE A 2 -10.31 -14.16 5.05
CA PHE A 2 -11.74 -13.85 4.96
C PHE A 2 -12.03 -13.22 3.60
N GLU A 3 -12.46 -14.05 2.64
CA GLU A 3 -13.12 -13.56 1.44
C GLU A 3 -14.61 -13.44 1.79
N ALA A 4 -15.13 -12.22 1.84
CA ALA A 4 -16.56 -11.97 2.02
C ALA A 4 -17.24 -12.13 0.65
N PRO A 5 -18.10 -13.14 0.46
CA PRO A 5 -18.62 -13.53 -0.86
C PRO A 5 -19.56 -12.50 -1.52
N ASP A 6 -19.84 -11.40 -0.85
CA ASP A 6 -20.89 -10.42 -1.14
C ASP A 6 -20.38 -8.99 -1.36
N LEU A 7 -19.07 -8.78 -1.44
CA LEU A 7 -18.51 -7.47 -1.78
C LEU A 7 -18.61 -7.20 -3.29
N PRO A 8 -19.00 -5.97 -3.70
CA PRO A 8 -18.96 -5.60 -5.11
C PRO A 8 -17.52 -5.66 -5.60
N ASP A 9 -17.23 -6.65 -6.45
CA ASP A 9 -15.93 -6.81 -7.09
C ASP A 9 -15.65 -5.57 -7.95
N ARG A 10 -14.76 -4.72 -7.46
CA ARG A 10 -14.10 -3.75 -8.32
C ARG A 10 -13.02 -4.53 -9.05
N SER A 11 -13.41 -5.12 -10.17
CA SER A 11 -12.59 -6.09 -10.90
C SER A 11 -11.18 -5.55 -11.12
N LEU A 12 -10.20 -6.23 -10.53
CA LEU A 12 -8.80 -6.03 -10.88
C LEU A 12 -8.59 -6.33 -12.37
N HIS A 13 -7.52 -5.79 -12.94
CA HIS A 13 -7.07 -6.27 -14.24
C HIS A 13 -6.84 -7.79 -14.18
N PRO A 14 -7.22 -8.60 -15.19
CA PRO A 14 -7.15 -10.07 -15.12
C PRO A 14 -5.81 -10.63 -14.68
N GLU A 15 -4.71 -10.04 -15.15
CA GLU A 15 -3.35 -10.43 -14.75
C GLU A 15 -3.08 -10.25 -13.26
N LEU A 16 -3.65 -9.22 -12.64
CA LEU A 16 -3.54 -9.00 -11.20
C LEU A 16 -4.47 -9.94 -10.43
N ALA A 17 -5.67 -10.20 -10.97
CA ALA A 17 -6.59 -11.15 -10.34
C ALA A 17 -6.00 -12.56 -10.29
N GLU A 18 -5.30 -12.98 -11.35
CA GLU A 18 -4.56 -14.25 -11.38
C GLU A 18 -3.39 -14.24 -10.39
N LEU A 19 -2.62 -13.16 -10.33
CA LEU A 19 -1.46 -13.06 -9.43
C LEU A 19 -1.85 -13.06 -7.93
N TYR A 20 -2.99 -12.45 -7.59
CA TYR A 20 -3.46 -12.30 -6.22
C TYR A 20 -4.55 -13.30 -5.81
N ASP A 21 -4.86 -14.29 -6.66
CA ASP A 21 -5.85 -15.35 -6.44
C ASP A 21 -7.28 -14.80 -6.19
N GLY A 22 -7.65 -13.73 -6.90
CA GLY A 22 -8.98 -13.14 -6.81
C GLY A 22 -9.06 -11.63 -7.09
N GLY A 23 -10.26 -11.08 -6.91
CA GLY A 23 -10.49 -9.64 -6.97
C GLY A 23 -9.93 -8.89 -5.75
N LEU A 24 -10.00 -7.57 -5.77
CA LEU A 24 -9.70 -6.73 -4.62
C LEU A 24 -10.97 -6.01 -4.21
N ALA A 25 -11.39 -6.16 -2.95
CA ALA A 25 -12.47 -5.38 -2.39
C ALA A 25 -12.13 -4.96 -0.96
N ILE A 26 -12.43 -3.71 -0.64
CA ILE A 26 -12.30 -3.16 0.71
C ILE A 26 -13.73 -2.92 1.19
N PRO A 27 -14.24 -3.70 2.16
CA PRO A 27 -15.59 -3.49 2.68
C PRO A 27 -15.76 -2.09 3.25
N GLU A 28 -16.98 -1.56 3.18
CA GLU A 28 -17.29 -0.26 3.76
C GLU A 28 -16.95 -0.21 5.26
N GLY A 29 -16.46 0.95 5.73
CA GLY A 29 -16.10 1.15 7.13
C GLY A 29 -14.81 0.45 7.59
N HIS A 30 -14.00 -0.09 6.68
CA HIS A 30 -12.75 -0.77 7.02
C HIS A 30 -11.53 0.15 6.86
N VAL A 31 -10.50 -0.15 7.65
CA VAL A 31 -9.18 0.48 7.56
C VAL A 31 -8.16 -0.60 7.25
N TYR A 32 -7.28 -0.34 6.29
CA TYR A 32 -6.15 -1.19 5.96
C TYR A 32 -4.85 -0.39 6.00
N ALA A 33 -3.74 -1.09 6.15
CA ALA A 33 -2.41 -0.53 6.19
C ALA A 33 -1.54 -1.19 5.11
N ASN A 34 -0.81 -0.39 4.35
CA ASN A 34 0.17 -0.85 3.37
C ASN A 34 1.51 -0.15 3.59
N PHE A 35 2.55 -0.93 3.84
CA PHE A 35 3.91 -0.45 4.11
C PHE A 35 4.93 -1.44 3.56
N VAL A 36 6.11 -0.92 3.21
CA VAL A 36 7.29 -1.73 2.89
C VAL A 36 8.20 -1.77 4.13
N SER A 37 8.83 -2.91 4.37
CA SER A 37 9.85 -3.06 5.42
C SER A 37 11.09 -3.75 4.86
N SER A 38 12.23 -3.56 5.53
CA SER A 38 13.36 -4.46 5.38
C SER A 38 13.03 -5.86 5.93
N ILE A 39 13.90 -6.83 5.65
CA ILE A 39 13.76 -8.22 6.11
C ILE A 39 13.76 -8.31 7.65
N ASP A 40 14.52 -7.44 8.32
CA ASP A 40 14.58 -7.30 9.78
C ASP A 40 13.47 -6.41 10.37
N GLY A 41 12.49 -6.00 9.56
CA GLY A 41 11.26 -5.33 10.02
C GLY A 41 11.36 -3.82 10.18
N ILE A 42 12.42 -3.18 9.67
CA ILE A 42 12.58 -1.73 9.72
C ILE A 42 11.73 -1.09 8.64
N VAL A 43 10.84 -0.18 9.06
CA VAL A 43 9.93 0.59 8.18
C VAL A 43 10.32 2.06 8.04
N ALA A 44 11.25 2.52 8.88
CA ALA A 44 11.79 3.87 8.85
C ALA A 44 13.27 3.84 9.27
N LEU A 45 14.13 4.47 8.48
CA LEU A 45 15.54 4.64 8.84
C LEU A 45 15.68 5.91 9.69
N GLU A 46 16.38 5.84 10.83
CA GLU A 46 16.59 6.98 11.76
C GLU A 46 17.55 8.08 11.23
N ALA A 47 17.68 8.25 9.91
CA ALA A 47 18.51 9.29 9.31
C ALA A 47 17.60 10.38 8.71
N GLY A 48 17.36 11.42 9.49
CA GLY A 48 16.40 12.51 9.24
C GLY A 48 16.65 13.41 8.03
N THR A 49 16.80 12.88 6.82
CA THR A 49 16.88 13.71 5.60
C THR A 49 16.48 12.99 4.30
N ALA A 50 16.11 11.71 4.32
CA ALA A 50 15.76 11.01 3.09
C ALA A 50 14.43 10.23 3.22
N PRO A 51 13.62 10.16 2.14
CA PRO A 51 12.36 9.43 2.14
C PRO A 51 12.61 7.95 2.46
N SER A 52 12.21 7.53 3.66
CA SER A 52 12.50 6.19 4.17
C SER A 52 11.79 5.12 3.36
N GLY A 53 10.58 5.41 2.86
CA GLY A 53 9.83 4.48 2.02
C GLY A 53 10.54 4.20 0.70
N GLY A 54 11.02 5.25 0.02
CA GLY A 54 11.72 5.12 -1.25
C GLY A 54 13.10 4.46 -1.14
N ILE A 55 13.78 4.57 0.01
CA ILE A 55 15.05 3.87 0.27
C ILE A 55 14.79 2.40 0.59
N ILE A 56 13.82 2.10 1.46
CA ILE A 56 13.49 0.73 1.87
C ILE A 56 12.91 -0.06 0.69
N SER A 57 12.06 0.53 -0.14
CA SER A 57 11.60 -0.11 -1.38
C SER A 57 12.63 -0.10 -2.50
N GLY A 58 13.76 0.60 -2.34
CA GLY A 58 14.75 0.77 -3.41
C GLY A 58 14.20 1.48 -4.65
N ARG A 59 13.17 2.32 -4.49
CA ARG A 59 12.38 2.95 -5.57
C ARG A 59 11.79 1.93 -6.56
N ASN A 60 11.44 0.75 -6.07
CA ASN A 60 10.87 -0.33 -6.87
C ASN A 60 9.57 0.12 -7.56
N GLU A 61 9.47 -0.11 -8.87
CA GLU A 61 8.32 0.29 -9.68
C GLU A 61 7.05 -0.50 -9.31
N ALA A 62 7.17 -1.79 -9.00
CA ALA A 62 6.06 -2.62 -8.56
C ALA A 62 5.53 -2.18 -7.18
N ASP A 63 6.40 -1.80 -6.24
CA ASP A 63 5.99 -1.24 -4.94
C ASP A 63 5.18 0.05 -5.12
N ARG A 64 5.66 0.95 -5.98
CA ARG A 64 4.94 2.19 -6.33
C ARG A 64 3.60 1.91 -6.99
N PHE A 65 3.56 0.91 -7.88
CA PHE A 65 2.34 0.48 -8.54
C PHE A 65 1.30 -0.02 -7.53
N VAL A 66 1.67 -0.93 -6.62
CA VAL A 66 0.78 -1.47 -5.59
C VAL A 66 0.31 -0.37 -4.63
N MET A 67 1.20 0.55 -4.23
CA MET A 67 0.82 1.74 -3.45
C MET A 67 -0.25 2.59 -4.17
N GLY A 68 -0.08 2.85 -5.46
CA GLY A 68 -1.05 3.60 -6.27
C GLY A 68 -2.37 2.86 -6.42
N LEU A 69 -2.32 1.55 -6.70
CA LEU A 69 -3.47 0.68 -6.83
C LEU A 69 -4.32 0.68 -5.55
N LEU A 70 -3.70 0.42 -4.39
CA LEU A 70 -4.43 0.39 -3.14
C LEU A 70 -5.04 1.76 -2.82
N ARG A 71 -4.33 2.87 -3.05
CA ARG A 71 -4.88 4.22 -2.83
C ARG A 71 -6.08 4.51 -3.74
N ALA A 72 -6.14 3.96 -4.94
CA ALA A 72 -7.29 4.11 -5.83
C ALA A 72 -8.54 3.35 -5.34
N PHE A 73 -8.36 2.35 -4.47
CA PHE A 73 -9.45 1.62 -3.81
C PHE A 73 -9.88 2.23 -2.48
N ALA A 74 -9.11 3.16 -1.92
CA ALA A 74 -9.48 3.85 -0.69
C ALA A 74 -10.31 5.10 -0.95
N ASP A 75 -11.32 5.34 -0.11
CA ASP A 75 -12.05 6.61 -0.10
C ASP A 75 -11.19 7.76 0.46
N ALA A 76 -10.26 7.45 1.36
CA ALA A 76 -9.32 8.41 1.93
C ALA A 76 -8.00 7.74 2.33
N VAL A 77 -6.90 8.49 2.26
CA VAL A 77 -5.57 8.05 2.67
C VAL A 77 -5.14 8.84 3.90
N LEU A 78 -4.92 8.15 5.02
CA LEU A 78 -4.39 8.73 6.24
C LEU A 78 -2.86 8.56 6.28
N VAL A 79 -2.13 9.65 6.51
CA VAL A 79 -0.67 9.65 6.62
C VAL A 79 -0.24 10.41 7.87
N GLY A 80 0.70 9.82 8.62
CA GLY A 80 1.30 10.49 9.77
C GLY A 80 2.06 11.76 9.35
N ALA A 81 1.88 12.85 10.10
CA ALA A 81 2.50 14.14 9.76
C ALA A 81 4.04 14.08 9.70
N GLY A 82 4.67 13.16 10.45
CA GLY A 82 6.11 12.90 10.36
C GLY A 82 6.53 12.34 9.01
N THR A 83 5.76 11.40 8.46
CA THR A 83 6.00 10.81 7.13
C THR A 83 5.82 11.83 6.02
N VAL A 84 4.78 12.67 6.10
CA VAL A 84 4.56 13.75 5.11
C VAL A 84 5.77 14.68 5.04
N ARG A 85 6.35 15.04 6.19
CA ARG A 85 7.54 15.91 6.22
C ARG A 85 8.81 15.23 5.69
N ALA A 86 8.93 13.91 5.83
CA ALA A 86 10.08 13.16 5.35
C ALA A 86 10.02 12.87 3.83
N GLU A 87 8.81 12.78 3.27
CA GLU A 87 8.57 12.45 1.84
C GLU A 87 8.23 13.67 0.98
N GLY A 88 7.79 14.79 1.58
CA GLY A 88 7.31 16.00 0.88
C GLY A 88 8.34 17.13 0.71
N GLY A 89 9.64 16.83 0.87
CA GLY A 89 10.76 17.76 0.69
C GLY A 89 11.59 17.43 -0.54
#